data_AF-A0A1Q8IZA2-F1
#
_entry.id   AF-A0A1Q8IZA2-F1
#
_cell.length_a   1.000
_cell.length_b   1.000
_cell.length_c   1.000
_cell.angle_alpha   90.00
_cell.angle_beta   90.00
_cell.angle_gamma   90.00
#
_symmetry.space_group_name_H-M   'P 1'
#
loop_
_entity.id
_entity.type
_entity.pdbx_description
1 polymer ?
#
loop_
_entity_poly.entity_id
_entity_poly.type
_entity_poly.pdbx_seq_one_letter_code
_entity_poly.pdbx_strand_id
1 'polypeptide(L)'
;MSVSLGMVLFIAWAVVVAISDCRARRIPNSIVIAGLAAAFGCALFAGNPFHTTFIQSVIGAVVGLLALLPFFAFGLMGAADVKVFAVLGAWCGMHALPGLWMAASLAAGVHALWLLIVTRTRLASLGRAGAGGRGGATFELAGRASTPYGACLTVAATLWLVLQTTGGRV
;
A
#
# COMPACT_ATOMS: atom_id res chain seq x y z
N MET A 1 21.20 9.36 -14.79
CA MET A 1 19.98 8.65 -14.35
C MET A 1 18.97 8.87 -15.45
N SER A 2 18.73 7.89 -16.33
CA SER A 2 17.64 8.00 -17.31
C SER A 2 16.35 7.75 -16.55
N VAL A 3 15.66 8.83 -16.18
CA VAL A 3 14.31 8.75 -15.60
C VAL A 3 13.39 8.21 -16.70
N SER A 4 12.87 6.99 -16.50
CA SER A 4 11.90 6.42 -17.44
C SER A 4 10.50 6.96 -17.15
N LEU A 5 9.67 7.09 -18.19
CA LEU A 5 8.30 7.56 -18.07
C LEU A 5 7.50 6.75 -17.03
N GLY A 6 7.74 5.44 -16.97
CA GLY A 6 7.10 4.55 -15.99
C GLY A 6 7.44 4.88 -14.54
N MET A 7 8.66 5.34 -14.23
CA MET A 7 9.01 5.79 -12.88
C MET A 7 8.22 7.04 -12.48
N VAL A 8 8.10 8.00 -13.40
CA VAL A 8 7.35 9.25 -13.15
C VAL A 8 5.88 8.93 -12.91
N LEU A 9 5.28 8.07 -13.74
CA LEU A 9 3.89 7.64 -13.59
C LEU A 9 3.66 6.91 -12.27
N PHE A 10 4.55 5.99 -11.91
CA PHE A 10 4.48 5.25 -10.65
C PHE A 10 4.57 6.17 -9.44
N ILE A 11 5.56 7.07 -9.40
CA ILE A 11 5.76 8.02 -8.30
C ILE A 11 4.57 8.98 -8.20
N ALA A 12 4.10 9.53 -9.33
CA ALA A 12 2.94 10.42 -9.34
C ALA A 12 1.70 9.71 -8.79
N TRP A 13 1.45 8.47 -9.22
CA TRP A 13 0.35 7.66 -8.71
C TRP A 13 0.51 7.35 -7.21
N ALA A 14 1.70 6.94 -6.77
CA ALA A 14 2.00 6.65 -5.37
C ALA A 14 1.78 7.88 -4.46
N VAL A 15 2.19 9.06 -4.89
CA VAL A 15 1.95 10.33 -4.19
C VAL A 15 0.47 10.63 -4.10
N VAL A 16 -0.29 10.48 -5.19
CA VAL A 16 -1.74 10.72 -5.21
C VAL A 16 -2.47 9.75 -4.28
N VAL A 17 -2.06 8.48 -4.24
CA VAL A 17 -2.57 7.48 -3.29
C VAL A 17 -2.25 7.89 -1.85
N ALA A 18 -1.00 8.23 -1.54
CA ALA A 18 -0.59 8.65 -0.19
C ALA A 18 -1.35 9.89 0.29
N ILE A 19 -1.52 10.89 -0.59
CA ILE A 19 -2.30 12.10 -0.28
C ILE A 19 -3.77 11.76 -0.02
N SER A 20 -4.36 10.89 -0.85
CA SER A 20 -5.76 10.49 -0.72
C SER A 20 -6.00 9.68 0.56
N ASP A 21 -5.07 8.78 0.90
CA ASP A 21 -5.10 7.98 2.12
C ASP A 21 -4.97 8.86 3.37
N CYS A 22 -4.02 9.80 3.37
CA CYS A 22 -3.83 10.75 4.47
C CYS A 22 -4.98 11.75 4.65
N ARG A 23 -5.54 12.29 3.54
CA ARG A 23 -6.57 13.35 3.61
C ARG A 23 -7.98 12.80 3.82
N ALA A 24 -8.36 11.79 3.05
CA ALA A 24 -9.73 11.33 2.97
C ALA A 24 -9.92 9.93 3.58
N ARG A 25 -8.83 9.20 3.89
CA ARG A 25 -8.84 7.76 4.27
C ARG A 25 -9.70 6.91 3.33
N ARG A 26 -9.84 7.39 2.10
CA ARG A 26 -10.68 6.81 1.06
C ARG A 26 -9.94 7.00 -0.24
N ILE A 27 -9.57 5.87 -0.83
CA ILE A 27 -8.93 5.83 -2.13
C ILE A 27 -10.04 5.61 -3.15
N PRO A 28 -10.45 6.63 -3.92
CA PRO A 28 -11.47 6.48 -4.94
C PRO A 28 -11.05 5.47 -6.00
N ASN A 29 -12.04 4.74 -6.53
CA ASN A 29 -11.81 3.72 -7.56
C ASN A 29 -11.12 4.30 -8.80
N SER A 30 -11.31 5.58 -9.10
CA SER A 30 -10.66 6.26 -10.23
C SER A 30 -9.13 6.23 -10.12
N ILE A 31 -8.54 6.38 -8.93
CA ILE A 31 -7.08 6.31 -8.72
C ILE A 31 -6.57 4.89 -8.91
N VAL A 32 -7.34 3.90 -8.46
CA VAL A 32 -7.04 2.48 -8.61
C VAL A 32 -7.04 2.07 -10.08
N ILE A 33 -8.09 2.47 -10.81
CA ILE A 33 -8.23 2.22 -12.25
C ILE A 33 -7.11 2.92 -13.03
N ALA A 34 -6.82 4.18 -12.72
CA ALA A 34 -5.73 4.92 -13.36
C ALA A 34 -4.37 4.24 -13.12
N GLY A 35 -4.11 3.77 -11.90
CA GLY A 35 -2.88 3.06 -11.56
C GLY A 35 -2.73 1.72 -12.29
N LEU A 36 -3.82 0.94 -12.39
CA LEU A 36 -3.83 -0.32 -13.16
C LEU A 36 -3.63 -0.08 -14.66
N ALA A 37 -4.33 0.90 -15.22
CA ALA A 37 -4.19 1.26 -16.63
C ALA A 37 -2.76 1.70 -16.96
N ALA A 38 -2.15 2.51 -16.08
CA ALA A 38 -0.76 2.92 -16.21
C ALA A 38 0.21 1.72 -16.07
N ALA A 39 -0.01 0.82 -15.10
CA ALA A 39 0.83 -0.37 -14.93
C ALA A 39 0.80 -1.27 -16.16
N PHE A 40 -0.40 -1.59 -16.66
CA PHE A 40 -0.58 -2.43 -17.84
C PHE A 40 -0.08 -1.75 -19.12
N GLY A 41 -0.32 -0.44 -19.29
CA GLY A 41 0.22 0.33 -20.40
C GLY A 41 1.74 0.29 -20.41
N CYS A 42 2.38 0.58 -19.28
CA CYS A 42 3.83 0.49 -19.15
C CYS A 42 4.36 -0.94 -19.38
N ALA A 43 3.65 -1.97 -18.92
CA ALA A 43 4.03 -3.36 -19.15
C ALA A 43 3.92 -3.80 -20.62
N LEU A 44 2.92 -3.29 -21.36
CA LEU A 44 2.74 -3.55 -22.79
C LEU A 44 3.83 -2.87 -23.65
N PHE A 45 4.21 -1.65 -23.31
CA PHE A 45 5.24 -0.89 -24.04
C PHE A 45 6.67 -1.14 -23.52
N ALA A 46 6.89 -2.18 -22.70
CA ALA A 46 8.18 -2.48 -22.05
C ALA A 46 8.79 -1.30 -21.27
N GLY A 47 7.96 -0.35 -20.84
CA GLY A 47 8.33 0.84 -20.07
C GLY A 47 8.09 0.69 -18.57
N ASN A 48 7.82 -0.52 -18.08
CA ASN A 48 7.60 -0.77 -16.66
C ASN A 48 8.92 -0.61 -15.89
N PRO A 49 8.97 0.26 -14.85
CA PRO A 49 10.20 0.52 -14.10
C PRO A 49 10.71 -0.67 -13.28
N PHE A 50 9.85 -1.67 -13.02
CA PHE A 50 10.18 -2.91 -12.31
C PHE A 50 10.49 -4.08 -13.26
N HIS A 51 10.70 -3.80 -14.56
CA HIS A 51 11.01 -4.82 -15.57
C HIS A 51 10.01 -6.00 -15.61
N THR A 52 8.76 -5.74 -15.23
CA THR A 52 7.70 -6.75 -15.15
C THR A 52 6.97 -6.86 -16.49
N THR A 53 6.74 -8.09 -16.95
CA THR A 53 5.99 -8.37 -18.18
C THR A 53 4.49 -8.18 -17.99
N PHE A 54 3.73 -7.98 -19.07
CA PHE A 54 2.27 -7.85 -18.99
C PHE A 54 1.60 -9.01 -18.23
N ILE A 55 2.01 -10.25 -18.50
CA ILE A 55 1.47 -11.44 -17.81
C ILE A 55 1.79 -11.38 -16.31
N GLN A 56 3.02 -11.05 -15.94
CA GLN A 56 3.40 -10.91 -14.52
C GLN A 56 2.67 -9.76 -13.83
N SER A 57 2.38 -8.66 -14.52
CA SER A 57 1.56 -7.57 -14.01
C SER A 57 0.12 -8.03 -13.73
N VAL A 58 -0.49 -8.79 -14.65
CA VAL A 58 -1.83 -9.35 -14.43
C VAL A 58 -1.83 -10.33 -13.25
N ILE A 59 -0.87 -11.26 -13.22
CA ILE A 59 -0.73 -12.22 -12.12
C ILE A 59 -0.51 -11.48 -10.80
N GLY A 60 0.40 -10.51 -10.77
CA GLY A 60 0.68 -9.71 -9.59
C GLY A 60 -0.54 -8.96 -9.09
N ALA A 61 -1.36 -8.39 -9.98
CA ALA A 61 -2.60 -7.73 -9.61
C ALA A 61 -3.60 -8.68 -8.94
N VAL A 62 -3.81 -9.85 -9.54
CA VAL A 62 -4.72 -10.88 -9.01
C VAL A 62 -4.20 -11.43 -7.68
N VAL A 63 -2.91 -11.77 -7.59
CA VAL A 63 -2.28 -12.28 -6.37
C VAL A 63 -2.33 -11.23 -5.27
N GLY A 64 -2.04 -9.96 -5.56
CA GLY A 64 -2.16 -8.87 -4.59
C GLY A 64 -3.58 -8.73 -4.06
N LEU A 65 -4.58 -8.75 -4.95
CA LEU A 65 -5.98 -8.71 -4.56
C LEU A 65 -6.35 -9.88 -3.64
N LEU A 66 -6.03 -11.10 -4.05
CA LEU A 66 -6.35 -12.33 -3.33
C LEU A 66 -5.60 -12.44 -1.99
N ALA A 67 -4.37 -11.93 -1.90
CA ALA A 67 -3.57 -11.97 -0.69
C ALA A 67 -4.19 -11.14 0.44
N LEU A 68 -4.78 -9.98 0.14
CA LEU A 68 -5.41 -9.12 1.15
C LEU A 68 -6.93 -9.30 1.28
N LEU A 69 -7.57 -9.99 0.34
CA LEU A 69 -8.99 -10.34 0.42
C LEU A 69 -9.40 -11.05 1.72
N PRO A 70 -8.69 -12.08 2.24
CA PRO A 70 -9.06 -12.72 3.50
C PRO A 70 -8.97 -11.75 4.67
N PHE A 71 -7.95 -10.88 4.71
CA PHE A 71 -7.79 -9.88 5.76
C PHE A 71 -8.93 -8.84 5.74
N PHE A 72 -9.41 -8.48 4.55
CA PHE A 72 -10.62 -7.65 4.42
C PHE A 72 -11.87 -8.39 4.91
N ALA A 73 -12.03 -9.66 4.57
CA ALA A 73 -13.17 -10.46 5.03
C ALA A 73 -13.20 -10.63 6.56
N PHE A 74 -12.03 -10.77 7.20
CA PHE A 74 -11.90 -10.79 8.66
C PHE A 74 -11.99 -9.40 9.31
N GLY A 75 -12.17 -8.32 8.54
CA GLY A 75 -12.23 -6.96 9.06
C GLY A 75 -10.92 -6.49 9.68
N LEU A 76 -9.79 -7.06 9.28
CA LEU A 76 -8.45 -6.63 9.71
C LEU A 76 -7.94 -5.45 8.90
N MET A 77 -8.51 -5.21 7.71
CA MET A 77 -7.98 -4.25 6.75
C MET A 77 -9.08 -3.54 5.94
N GLY A 78 -8.83 -2.31 5.49
CA GLY A 78 -9.78 -1.55 4.70
C GLY A 78 -9.82 -1.97 3.23
N ALA A 79 -10.97 -1.75 2.57
CA ALA A 79 -11.12 -1.97 1.13
C ALA A 79 -10.17 -1.09 0.29
N ALA A 80 -9.69 0.03 0.85
CA ALA A 80 -8.73 0.90 0.20
C ALA A 80 -7.36 0.22 0.05
N ASP A 81 -6.87 -0.43 1.10
CA ASP A 81 -5.55 -1.06 1.12
C ASP A 81 -5.47 -2.25 0.17
N VAL A 82 -6.52 -3.08 0.14
CA VAL A 82 -6.65 -4.21 -0.79
C VAL A 82 -6.52 -3.76 -2.24
N LYS A 83 -7.17 -2.64 -2.59
CA LYS A 83 -7.11 -2.08 -3.94
C LYS A 83 -5.72 -1.55 -4.28
N VAL A 84 -5.09 -0.81 -3.38
CA VAL A 84 -3.73 -0.29 -3.59
C VAL A 84 -2.74 -1.43 -3.77
N PHE A 85 -2.84 -2.47 -2.95
CA PHE A 85 -1.94 -3.62 -3.03
C PHE A 85 -2.11 -4.42 -4.33
N ALA A 86 -3.33 -4.53 -4.85
CA ALA A 86 -3.56 -5.08 -6.19
C ALA A 86 -2.87 -4.23 -7.27
N VAL A 87 -2.96 -2.90 -7.21
CA VAL A 87 -2.23 -2.04 -8.17
C VAL A 87 -0.71 -2.16 -8.00
N LEU A 88 -0.20 -2.25 -6.77
CA LEU A 88 1.22 -2.48 -6.51
C LEU A 88 1.69 -3.83 -7.07
N GLY A 89 0.86 -4.86 -7.00
CA GLY A 89 1.12 -6.14 -7.67
C GLY A 89 1.18 -6.01 -9.19
N ALA A 90 0.36 -5.14 -9.78
CA ALA A 90 0.43 -4.86 -11.21
C ALA A 90 1.74 -4.17 -11.62
N TRP A 91 2.24 -3.26 -10.79
CA TRP A 91 3.50 -2.55 -11.06
C TRP A 91 4.72 -3.43 -10.81
N CYS A 92 4.82 -4.00 -9.62
CA CYS A 92 6.02 -4.65 -9.10
C CYS A 92 6.07 -6.16 -9.33
N GLY A 93 4.96 -6.76 -9.77
CA GLY A 93 4.81 -8.21 -9.87
C GLY A 93 4.63 -8.91 -8.53
N MET A 94 4.36 -10.23 -8.58
CA MET A 94 4.00 -11.01 -7.38
C MET A 94 5.14 -11.14 -6.36
N HIS A 95 6.40 -11.17 -6.81
CA HIS A 95 7.55 -11.44 -5.93
C HIS A 95 7.84 -10.30 -4.95
N ALA A 96 7.49 -9.06 -5.33
CA ALA A 96 7.68 -7.89 -4.48
C ALA A 96 6.58 -7.75 -3.41
N LEU A 97 5.43 -8.39 -3.58
CA LEU A 97 4.26 -8.23 -2.70
C LEU A 97 4.55 -8.59 -1.23
N PRO A 98 5.19 -9.73 -0.88
CA PRO A 98 5.46 -10.07 0.51
C PRO A 98 6.39 -9.04 1.17
N GLY A 99 7.42 -8.57 0.46
CA GLY A 99 8.35 -7.57 0.95
C GLY A 99 7.67 -6.23 1.22
N LEU A 100 6.82 -5.78 0.28
CA LEU A 100 6.02 -4.56 0.43
C LEU A 100 5.07 -4.65 1.63
N TRP A 101 4.38 -5.78 1.78
CA TRP A 101 3.45 -6.00 2.88
C TRP A 101 4.17 -6.03 4.24
N MET A 102 5.31 -6.71 4.34
CA MET A 102 6.12 -6.73 5.57
C MET A 102 6.66 -5.34 5.90
N ALA A 103 7.22 -4.62 4.93
CA ALA A 103 7.76 -3.27 5.15
C ALA A 103 6.66 -2.27 5.56
N ALA A 104 5.51 -2.32 4.91
CA ALA A 104 4.36 -1.47 5.27
C ALA A 104 3.80 -1.82 6.65
N SER A 105 3.71 -3.11 6.98
CA SER A 105 3.23 -3.56 8.30
C SER A 105 4.18 -3.16 9.42
N LEU A 106 5.50 -3.23 9.18
CA LEU A 106 6.51 -2.75 10.12
C LEU A 106 6.40 -1.24 10.31
N ALA A 107 6.29 -0.47 9.22
CA ALA A 107 6.13 0.98 9.29
C ALA A 107 4.85 1.40 10.03
N ALA A 108 3.72 0.73 9.74
CA ALA A 108 2.46 0.95 10.43
C ALA A 108 2.55 0.58 11.92
N GLY A 109 3.21 -0.55 12.24
CA GLY A 109 3.44 -0.98 13.62
C GLY A 109 4.31 -0.01 14.42
N VAL A 110 5.40 0.50 13.82
CA VAL A 110 6.25 1.53 14.43
C VAL A 110 5.48 2.82 14.65
N HIS A 111 4.66 3.25 13.67
CA HIS A 111 3.83 4.45 13.82
C HIS A 111 2.76 4.29 14.91
N ALA A 112 2.12 3.12 14.99
CA ALA A 112 1.18 2.80 16.05
C ALA A 112 1.84 2.79 17.44
N LEU A 113 3.04 2.20 17.55
CA LEU A 113 3.82 2.19 18.80
C LEU A 113 4.24 3.61 19.21
N TRP A 114 4.69 4.43 18.26
CA TRP A 114 5.01 5.83 18.50
C TRP A 114 3.79 6.60 19.02
N LEU A 115 2.63 6.44 18.39
CA LEU A 115 1.39 7.06 18.85
C LEU A 115 1.03 6.62 20.27
N LEU A 116 1.13 5.33 20.59
CA LEU A 116 0.89 4.81 21.95
C LEU A 116 1.81 5.44 22.99
N ILE A 117 3.10 5.58 22.68
CA ILE A 117 4.09 6.18 23.59
C ILE A 117 3.80 7.67 23.81
N VAL A 118 3.52 8.42 22.74
CA VAL A 118 3.28 9.87 22.79
C VAL A 118 1.94 10.20 23.46
N THR A 119 0.89 9.43 23.19
CA THR A 119 -0.44 9.66 23.77
C THR A 119 -0.61 9.06 25.17
N ARG A 120 0.36 8.28 25.67
CA ARG A 120 0.32 7.62 26.99
C ARG A 120 -0.99 6.84 27.23
N THR A 121 -1.66 6.40 26.17
CA THR A 121 -2.95 5.71 26.27
C THR A 121 -2.74 4.38 26.96
N ARG A 122 -3.37 4.19 28.13
CA ARG A 122 -3.28 2.93 28.88
C ARG A 122 -3.81 1.80 28.00
N LEU A 123 -3.04 0.71 27.87
CA LEU A 123 -3.40 -0.51 27.12
C LEU A 123 -4.82 -1.03 27.42
N ALA A 124 -5.36 -0.74 28.60
CA ALA A 124 -6.73 -1.06 29.00
C ALA A 124 -7.83 -0.43 28.11
N SER A 125 -7.57 0.67 27.39
CA SER A 125 -8.55 1.25 26.44
C SER A 125 -8.61 0.51 25.10
N LEU A 126 -7.55 -0.19 24.70
CA LEU A 126 -7.53 -1.02 23.49
C LEU A 126 -8.47 -2.22 23.63
N GLY A 127 -8.55 -2.81 24.83
CA GLY A 127 -9.45 -3.93 25.13
C GLY A 127 -10.94 -3.58 25.03
N ARG A 128 -11.34 -2.33 25.33
CA ARG A 128 -12.74 -1.89 25.17
C ARG A 128 -13.09 -1.52 23.73
N ALA A 129 -12.15 -0.96 22.97
CA ALA A 129 -12.34 -0.71 21.54
C ALA A 129 -12.50 -2.02 20.75
N GLY A 130 -11.82 -3.09 21.17
CA GLY A 130 -11.98 -4.43 20.59
C GLY A 130 -13.24 -5.20 21.04
N ALA A 131 -13.80 -4.87 22.21
CA ALA A 131 -14.99 -5.56 22.75
C ALA A 131 -16.33 -4.93 22.31
N GLY A 132 -16.31 -3.70 21.78
CA GLY A 132 -17.48 -3.01 21.24
C GLY A 132 -17.78 -3.42 19.81
N GLY A 133 -18.30 -4.64 19.61
CA GLY A 133 -18.67 -5.15 18.29
C GLY A 133 -19.65 -4.24 17.55
N ARG A 134 -19.21 -3.69 16.40
CA ARG A 134 -20.03 -3.35 15.21
C ARG A 134 -19.13 -2.87 14.05
N GLY A 135 -18.68 -3.82 13.23
CA GLY A 135 -18.57 -3.66 11.76
C GLY A 135 -17.76 -2.51 11.16
N GLY A 136 -16.80 -1.91 11.87
CA GLY A 136 -15.92 -0.88 11.32
C GLY A 136 -14.48 -1.14 11.72
N ALA A 137 -13.72 -1.77 10.81
CA ALA A 137 -12.30 -2.04 10.92
C ALA A 137 -11.48 -0.73 10.95
N THR A 138 -11.56 0.02 12.03
CA THR A 138 -10.75 1.23 12.22
C THR A 138 -10.44 1.33 13.70
N PHE A 139 -9.21 0.99 14.06
CA PHE A 139 -8.66 1.21 15.40
C PHE A 139 -8.60 2.73 15.64
N GLU A 140 -9.68 3.33 16.12
CA GLU A 140 -9.65 4.68 16.70
C GLU A 140 -8.86 4.61 18.01
N LEU A 141 -7.54 4.76 17.94
CA LEU A 141 -6.76 5.06 19.13
C LEU A 141 -7.01 6.52 19.53
N ALA A 142 -7.86 6.71 20.56
CA ALA A 142 -8.02 7.97 21.29
C ALA A 142 -8.42 9.18 20.42
N GLY A 143 -9.40 9.01 19.52
CA GLY A 143 -9.94 10.12 18.70
C GLY A 143 -8.95 10.71 17.68
N ARG A 144 -7.78 10.08 17.49
CA ARG A 144 -6.86 10.35 16.38
C ARG A 144 -6.82 9.13 15.49
N ALA A 145 -7.30 9.32 14.28
CA ALA A 145 -7.63 8.20 13.41
C ALA A 145 -6.37 7.47 12.89
N SER A 146 -6.55 6.15 12.67
CA SER A 146 -5.53 5.12 12.44
C SER A 146 -4.40 5.48 11.48
N THR A 147 -3.29 4.76 11.60
CA THR A 147 -2.12 4.86 10.71
C THR A 147 -2.54 4.72 9.24
N PRO A 148 -2.18 5.63 8.32
CA PRO A 148 -2.50 5.53 6.88
C PRO A 148 -1.69 4.39 6.24
N TYR A 149 -2.25 3.18 6.23
CA TYR A 149 -1.55 1.98 5.77
C TYR A 149 -1.26 2.03 4.26
N GLY A 150 -2.17 2.60 3.46
CA GLY A 150 -1.96 2.86 2.04
C GLY A 150 -0.76 3.79 1.78
N ALA A 151 -0.58 4.83 2.62
CA ALA A 151 0.61 5.67 2.55
C ALA A 151 1.89 4.86 2.85
N CYS A 152 1.90 4.04 3.90
CA CYS A 152 3.03 3.16 4.21
C CYS A 152 3.37 2.21 3.05
N LEU A 153 2.37 1.62 2.40
CA LEU A 153 2.55 0.77 1.22
C LEU A 153 3.24 1.51 0.07
N THR A 154 2.76 2.71 -0.25
CA THR A 154 3.34 3.51 -1.34
C THR A 154 4.76 3.98 -1.03
N VAL A 155 5.05 4.33 0.24
CA VAL A 155 6.41 4.70 0.68
C VAL A 155 7.36 3.51 0.61
N ALA A 156 6.92 2.32 1.06
CA ALA A 156 7.72 1.10 0.93
C ALA A 156 8.02 0.79 -0.55
N ALA A 157 7.03 0.99 -1.43
CA ALA A 157 7.18 0.73 -2.85
C ALA A 157 8.07 1.74 -3.58
N THR A 158 7.99 3.03 -3.24
CA THR A 158 8.90 4.05 -3.78
C THR A 158 10.32 3.83 -3.28
N LEU A 159 10.52 3.47 -2.00
CA LEU A 159 11.83 3.11 -1.48
C LEU A 159 12.41 1.88 -2.18
N TRP A 160 11.60 0.84 -2.40
CA TRP A 160 12.01 -0.35 -3.14
C TRP A 160 12.42 -0.04 -4.58
N LEU A 161 11.69 0.85 -5.25
CA LEU A 161 12.06 1.33 -6.58
C LEU A 161 13.41 2.06 -6.55
N VAL A 162 13.61 2.97 -5.60
CA VAL A 162 14.88 3.71 -5.43
C VAL A 162 16.03 2.74 -5.18
N LEU A 163 15.85 1.75 -4.30
CA LEU A 163 16.88 0.75 -3.99
C LEU A 163 17.26 -0.11 -5.18
N GLN A 164 16.32 -0.49 -6.05
CA GLN A 164 16.68 -1.22 -7.29
C GLN A 164 17.47 -0.34 -8.25
N THR A 165 17.13 0.96 -8.34
CA THR A 165 17.87 1.89 -9.21
C THR A 165 19.28 2.21 -8.70
N THR A 166 19.52 2.14 -7.38
CA THR A 166 20.84 2.39 -6.78
C THR A 166 21.66 1.11 -6.57
N GLY A 167 21.01 -0.02 -6.29
CA GLY A 167 21.61 -1.32 -5.99
C GLY A 167 22.07 -2.12 -7.20
N GLY A 168 21.62 -1.79 -8.42
CA GLY A 168 22.16 -2.36 -9.66
C GLY A 168 23.56 -1.86 -10.05
N ARG A 169 24.37 -1.41 -9.09
CA ARG A 169 25.70 -0.80 -9.28
C ARG A 169 26.83 -1.48 -8.50
N VAL A 170 26.68 -2.76 -8.15
CA VAL A 170 27.78 -3.53 -7.54
C VAL A 170 28.02 -4.80 -8.34
#